data_AF-A0A7V3QGZ0-F1
#
_entry.id   AF-A0A7V3QGZ0-F1
#
_cell.length_a   1.000
_cell.length_b   1.000
_cell.length_c   1.000
_cell.angle_alpha   90.00
_cell.angle_beta   90.00
_cell.angle_gamma   90.00
#
_symmetry.space_group_name_H-M   'P 1'
#
loop_
_entity.id
_entity.type
_entity.pdbx_description
1 polymer ?
#
loop_
_entity_poly.entity_id
_entity_poly.type
_entity_poly.pdbx_seq_one_letter_code
_entity_poly.pdbx_strand_id
1 'polypeptide(L)'
;MKSRALIFILLALCLVFGVLYFSSTSKYQKTTADQLHTLQELTNQLATVSDSLTIERQRAADFSNELAKLNATLESITNQLTQAEQFISELKTQTNALIQQLTQIKSDLTNKEIKISELETRNKSLDEEVAELKVTITNLTAQIAEVQRKLAAAEGDKAFLQSELKRLMSEKAELERKLNDLEAIRARYKLLKEELIRKKRLEWMQKGTLNPTEKRGAEYLVPRQQWQTPPPKSTYDLNVEIDSEGKVRVINPPSKPAETNK
;
A
#
# COMPACT_ATOMS: atom_id res chain seq x y z
N MET A 1 -27.92 -75.30 162.58
CA MET A 1 -28.32 -75.40 161.15
C MET A 1 -28.56 -74.04 160.47
N LYS A 2 -28.73 -72.92 161.20
CA LYS A 2 -29.02 -71.59 160.62
C LYS A 2 -27.80 -70.86 160.01
N SER A 3 -26.58 -71.09 160.50
CA SER A 3 -25.35 -70.43 159.99
C SER A 3 -24.89 -70.97 158.63
N ARG A 4 -25.04 -72.27 158.37
CA ARG A 4 -24.75 -72.87 157.06
C ARG A 4 -25.72 -72.35 155.98
N ALA A 5 -27.01 -72.20 156.32
CA ALA A 5 -28.01 -71.61 155.43
C ALA A 5 -27.71 -70.14 155.08
N LEU A 6 -27.28 -69.32 156.06
CA LEU A 6 -26.86 -67.93 155.84
C LEU A 6 -25.64 -67.80 154.91
N ILE A 7 -24.66 -68.69 155.06
CA ILE A 7 -23.47 -68.72 154.19
C ILE A 7 -23.87 -69.08 152.75
N PHE A 8 -24.75 -70.07 152.56
CA PHE A 8 -25.26 -70.41 151.22
C PHE A 8 -26.07 -69.28 150.59
N ILE A 9 -26.88 -68.55 151.37
CA ILE A 9 -27.63 -67.37 150.89
C ILE A 9 -26.67 -66.25 150.47
N LEU A 10 -25.63 -65.97 151.26
CA LEU A 10 -24.63 -64.96 150.94
C LEU A 10 -23.83 -65.31 149.67
N LEU A 11 -23.46 -66.59 149.51
CA LEU A 11 -22.77 -67.10 148.32
C LEU A 11 -23.66 -66.99 147.07
N ALA A 12 -24.94 -67.33 147.20
CA ALA A 12 -25.92 -67.16 146.12
C ALA A 12 -26.09 -65.68 145.75
N LEU A 13 -26.15 -64.77 146.74
CA LEU A 13 -26.28 -63.33 146.51
C LEU A 13 -25.02 -62.76 145.84
N CYS A 14 -23.84 -63.22 146.22
CA CYS A 14 -22.57 -62.85 145.60
C CYS A 14 -22.44 -63.35 144.16
N LEU A 15 -22.91 -64.58 143.87
CA LEU A 15 -22.97 -65.12 142.50
C LEU A 15 -23.96 -64.33 141.63
N VAL A 16 -25.13 -63.98 142.18
CA VAL A 16 -26.11 -63.14 141.48
C VAL A 16 -25.52 -61.75 141.19
N PHE A 17 -24.84 -61.13 142.15
CA PHE A 17 -24.18 -59.84 141.95
C PHE A 17 -23.03 -59.92 140.95
N GLY A 18 -22.26 -61.00 140.95
CA GLY A 18 -21.21 -61.28 139.96
C GLY A 18 -21.76 -61.43 138.55
N VAL A 19 -22.88 -62.15 138.37
CA VAL A 19 -23.59 -62.29 137.08
C VAL A 19 -24.20 -60.96 136.63
N LEU A 20 -24.75 -60.15 137.55
CA LEU A 20 -25.28 -58.82 137.25
C LEU A 20 -24.16 -57.84 136.87
N TYR A 21 -23.03 -57.84 137.57
CA TYR A 21 -21.87 -57.02 137.24
C TYR A 21 -21.26 -57.45 135.91
N PHE A 22 -21.08 -58.75 135.68
CA PHE A 22 -20.56 -59.30 134.42
C PHE A 22 -21.48 -59.03 133.24
N SER A 23 -22.80 -59.16 133.41
CA SER A 23 -23.79 -58.81 132.37
C SER A 23 -23.90 -57.30 132.14
N SER A 24 -23.67 -56.49 133.17
CA SER A 24 -23.56 -55.03 133.06
C SER A 24 -22.30 -54.61 132.30
N THR A 25 -21.13 -55.14 132.66
CA THR A 25 -19.85 -54.93 131.94
C THR A 25 -19.89 -55.49 130.52
N SER A 26 -20.60 -56.62 130.30
CA SER A 26 -20.84 -57.18 128.97
C SER A 26 -21.70 -56.25 128.11
N LYS A 27 -22.69 -55.56 128.68
CA LYS A 27 -23.49 -54.57 127.96
C LYS A 27 -22.64 -53.36 127.60
N TYR A 28 -21.86 -52.83 128.54
CA TYR A 28 -20.95 -51.71 128.25
C TYR A 28 -19.93 -52.06 127.18
N GLN A 29 -19.28 -53.23 127.25
CA GLN A 29 -18.33 -53.70 126.24
C GLN A 29 -18.98 -53.82 124.85
N LYS A 30 -20.20 -54.38 124.76
CA LYS A 30 -20.97 -54.43 123.51
C LYS A 30 -21.30 -53.04 122.98
N THR A 31 -21.76 -52.12 123.84
CA THR A 31 -22.06 -50.74 123.43
C THR A 31 -20.82 -49.98 122.96
N THR A 32 -19.66 -50.13 123.63
CA THR A 32 -18.40 -49.54 123.14
C THR A 32 -17.89 -50.20 121.86
N ALA A 33 -18.08 -51.51 121.69
CA ALA A 33 -17.71 -52.20 120.45
C ALA A 33 -18.58 -51.76 119.27
N ASP A 34 -19.89 -51.59 119.47
CA ASP A 34 -20.80 -51.05 118.46
C ASP A 34 -20.47 -49.58 118.13
N GLN A 35 -20.12 -48.77 119.13
CA GLN A 35 -19.64 -47.40 118.91
C GLN A 35 -18.31 -47.36 118.13
N LEU A 36 -17.37 -48.26 118.43
CA LEU A 36 -16.13 -48.37 117.66
C LEU A 36 -16.39 -48.82 116.22
N HIS A 37 -17.31 -49.77 116.01
CA HIS A 37 -17.66 -50.25 114.67
C HIS A 37 -18.33 -49.15 113.83
N THR A 38 -19.28 -48.41 114.41
CA THR A 38 -19.94 -47.27 113.74
C THR A 38 -18.95 -46.13 113.44
N LEU A 39 -18.03 -45.81 114.36
CA LEU A 39 -16.96 -44.84 114.08
C LEU A 39 -16.04 -45.31 112.95
N GLN A 40 -15.72 -46.60 112.90
CA GLN A 40 -14.90 -47.16 111.83
C GLN A 40 -15.62 -47.12 110.47
N GLU A 41 -16.93 -47.41 110.44
CA GLU A 41 -17.73 -47.31 109.23
C GLU A 41 -17.88 -45.85 108.76
N LEU A 42 -18.15 -44.91 109.67
CA LEU A 42 -18.17 -43.47 109.36
C LEU A 42 -16.81 -42.98 108.86
N THR A 43 -15.70 -43.47 109.42
CA THR A 43 -14.35 -43.14 108.97
C THR A 43 -14.10 -43.66 107.55
N ASN A 44 -14.52 -44.89 107.27
CA ASN A 44 -14.42 -45.47 105.92
C ASN A 44 -15.28 -44.70 104.92
N GLN A 45 -16.50 -44.31 105.30
CA GLN A 45 -17.37 -43.48 104.46
C GLN A 45 -16.80 -42.07 104.23
N LEU A 46 -16.19 -41.45 105.24
CA LEU A 46 -15.53 -40.15 105.09
C LEU A 46 -14.33 -40.26 104.14
N ALA A 47 -13.56 -41.35 104.23
CA ALA A 47 -12.45 -41.62 103.34
C ALA A 47 -12.93 -41.79 101.89
N THR A 48 -13.97 -42.59 101.63
CA THR A 48 -14.52 -42.76 100.27
C THR A 48 -15.12 -41.48 99.71
N VAL A 49 -15.80 -40.67 100.53
CA VAL A 49 -16.30 -39.35 100.12
C VAL A 49 -15.14 -38.39 99.82
N SER A 50 -14.08 -38.40 100.61
CA SER A 50 -12.87 -37.60 100.34
C SER A 50 -12.19 -38.00 99.02
N ASP A 51 -12.07 -39.29 98.76
CA ASP A 51 -11.48 -39.81 97.52
C ASP A 51 -12.32 -39.43 96.31
N SER A 52 -13.65 -39.61 96.39
CA SER A 52 -14.56 -39.20 95.31
C SER A 52 -14.54 -37.68 95.06
N LEU A 53 -14.48 -36.84 96.11
CA LEU A 53 -14.33 -35.39 95.95
C LEU A 53 -13.01 -35.04 95.25
N THR A 54 -11.94 -35.78 95.56
CA THR A 54 -10.62 -35.59 94.93
C THR A 54 -10.66 -35.97 93.45
N ILE A 55 -11.30 -37.09 93.10
CA ILE A 55 -11.51 -37.52 91.72
C ILE A 55 -12.35 -36.51 90.93
N GLU A 56 -13.45 -36.01 91.50
CA GLU A 56 -14.30 -35.01 90.84
C GLU A 56 -13.57 -33.66 90.66
N ARG A 57 -12.75 -33.24 91.63
CA ARG A 57 -11.86 -32.07 91.45
C ARG A 57 -10.87 -32.28 90.32
N GLN A 58 -10.30 -33.47 90.20
CA GLN A 58 -9.37 -33.79 89.13
C GLN A 58 -10.06 -33.80 87.76
N ARG A 59 -11.24 -34.39 87.64
CA ARG A 59 -12.07 -34.31 86.42
C ARG A 59 -12.42 -32.87 86.05
N ALA A 60 -12.80 -32.05 87.03
CA ALA A 60 -13.09 -30.64 86.79
C ALA A 60 -11.85 -29.88 86.26
N ALA A 61 -10.66 -30.18 86.80
CA ALA A 61 -9.41 -29.62 86.30
C ALA A 61 -9.09 -30.10 84.88
N ASP A 62 -9.29 -31.39 84.58
CA ASP A 62 -9.08 -31.95 83.25
C ASP A 62 -10.01 -31.33 82.21
N PHE A 63 -11.31 -31.20 82.52
CA PHE A 63 -12.27 -30.51 81.65
C PHE A 63 -11.92 -29.04 81.44
N SER A 64 -11.47 -28.33 82.50
CA SER A 64 -11.00 -26.95 82.37
C SER A 64 -9.81 -26.84 81.42
N ASN A 65 -8.87 -27.79 81.49
CA ASN A 65 -7.71 -27.84 80.60
C ASN A 65 -8.11 -28.17 79.15
N GLU A 66 -9.08 -29.05 78.95
CA GLU A 66 -9.58 -29.39 77.63
C GLU A 66 -10.34 -28.22 76.99
N LEU A 67 -11.16 -27.50 77.75
CA LEU A 67 -11.81 -26.26 77.30
C LEU A 67 -10.79 -25.18 76.93
N ALA A 68 -9.73 -25.01 77.73
CA ALA A 68 -8.65 -24.07 77.42
C ALA A 68 -7.94 -24.43 76.10
N LYS A 69 -7.67 -25.72 75.87
CA LYS A 69 -7.09 -26.21 74.61
C LYS A 69 -8.03 -25.98 73.43
N LEU A 70 -9.32 -26.28 73.59
CA LEU A 70 -10.32 -26.11 72.55
C LEU A 70 -10.51 -24.63 72.18
N ASN A 71 -10.50 -23.72 73.16
CA ASN A 71 -10.55 -22.29 72.87
C ASN A 71 -9.31 -21.83 72.10
N ALA A 72 -8.12 -22.28 72.49
CA ALA A 72 -6.89 -21.94 71.78
C ALA A 72 -6.88 -22.46 70.33
N THR A 73 -7.41 -23.67 70.07
CA THR A 73 -7.52 -24.18 68.70
C THR A 73 -8.57 -23.42 67.89
N LEU A 74 -9.70 -23.04 68.52
CA LEU A 74 -10.74 -22.24 67.87
C LEU A 74 -10.19 -20.88 67.46
N GLU A 75 -9.49 -20.17 68.36
CA GLU A 75 -8.81 -18.91 68.05
C GLU A 75 -7.82 -19.06 66.89
N SER A 76 -7.01 -20.14 66.90
CA SER A 76 -6.06 -20.42 65.81
C SER A 76 -6.77 -20.62 64.47
N ILE A 77 -7.86 -21.40 64.44
CA ILE A 77 -8.63 -21.67 63.21
C ILE A 77 -9.31 -20.38 62.73
N THR A 78 -9.88 -19.58 63.63
CA THR A 78 -10.47 -18.28 63.29
C THR A 78 -9.45 -17.37 62.63
N ASN A 79 -8.24 -17.27 63.19
CA ASN A 79 -7.16 -16.47 62.61
C ASN A 79 -6.74 -16.98 61.22
N GLN A 80 -6.64 -18.31 61.04
CA GLN A 80 -6.35 -18.91 59.74
C GLN A 80 -7.46 -18.63 58.71
N LEU A 81 -8.73 -18.69 59.12
CA LEU A 81 -9.86 -18.38 58.26
C LEU A 81 -9.80 -16.91 57.79
N THR A 82 -9.56 -15.98 58.71
CA THR A 82 -9.43 -14.56 58.36
C THR A 82 -8.27 -14.30 57.40
N GLN A 83 -7.13 -14.97 57.58
CA GLN A 83 -5.99 -14.87 56.64
C GLN A 83 -6.34 -15.45 55.26
N ALA A 84 -7.03 -16.59 55.22
CA ALA A 84 -7.47 -17.19 53.97
C ALA A 84 -8.46 -16.30 53.21
N GLU A 85 -9.40 -15.66 53.92
CA GLU A 85 -10.34 -14.70 53.34
C GLU A 85 -9.62 -13.47 52.76
N GLN A 86 -8.62 -12.94 53.46
CA GLN A 86 -7.77 -11.85 52.95
C GLN A 86 -7.02 -12.26 51.67
N PHE A 87 -6.39 -13.43 51.68
CA PHE A 87 -5.67 -13.94 50.51
C PHE A 87 -6.59 -14.17 49.31
N ILE A 88 -7.79 -14.70 49.52
CA ILE A 88 -8.80 -14.85 48.46
C ILE A 88 -9.21 -13.48 47.90
N SER A 89 -9.40 -12.49 48.77
CA SER A 89 -9.73 -11.12 48.34
C SER A 89 -8.61 -10.52 47.48
N GLU A 90 -7.35 -10.65 47.92
CA GLU A 90 -6.18 -10.19 47.17
C GLU A 90 -6.07 -10.89 45.80
N LEU A 91 -6.17 -12.22 45.76
CA LEU A 91 -6.16 -12.97 44.50
C LEU A 91 -7.28 -12.55 43.55
N LYS A 92 -8.47 -12.25 44.07
CA LYS A 92 -9.59 -11.75 43.27
C LYS A 92 -9.27 -10.38 42.67
N THR A 93 -8.66 -9.48 43.42
CA THR A 93 -8.23 -8.17 42.89
C THR A 93 -7.16 -8.31 41.81
N GLN A 94 -6.15 -9.15 42.02
CA GLN A 94 -5.09 -9.41 41.04
C GLN A 94 -5.65 -10.04 39.76
N THR A 95 -6.58 -11.00 39.90
CA THR A 95 -7.23 -11.64 38.75
C THR A 95 -8.02 -10.62 37.92
N ASN A 96 -8.77 -9.73 38.57
CA ASN A 96 -9.50 -8.68 37.87
C ASN A 96 -8.56 -7.70 37.14
N ALA A 97 -7.43 -7.33 37.76
CA ALA A 97 -6.43 -6.48 37.13
C ALA A 97 -5.81 -7.16 35.90
N LEU A 98 -5.48 -8.45 35.99
CA LEU A 98 -4.96 -9.23 34.86
C LEU A 98 -5.98 -9.35 33.72
N ILE A 99 -7.27 -9.55 34.04
CA ILE A 99 -8.35 -9.58 33.04
C ILE A 99 -8.43 -8.24 32.31
N GLN A 100 -8.35 -7.11 33.03
CA GLN A 100 -8.36 -5.79 32.42
C GLN A 100 -7.15 -5.55 31.49
N GLN A 101 -5.95 -5.92 31.95
CA GLN A 101 -4.73 -5.84 31.14
C GLN A 101 -4.84 -6.69 29.86
N LEU A 102 -5.36 -7.91 29.98
CA LEU A 102 -5.54 -8.81 28.84
C LEU A 102 -6.52 -8.24 27.82
N THR A 103 -7.62 -7.64 28.28
CA THR A 103 -8.58 -6.95 27.41
C THR A 103 -7.94 -5.76 26.69
N GLN A 104 -7.14 -4.95 27.39
CA GLN A 104 -6.43 -3.83 26.78
C GLN A 104 -5.44 -4.31 25.71
N ILE A 105 -4.62 -5.32 26.02
CA ILE A 105 -3.65 -5.90 25.08
C ILE A 105 -4.36 -6.45 23.84
N LYS A 106 -5.51 -7.11 24.00
CA LYS A 106 -6.32 -7.58 22.86
C LYS A 106 -6.80 -6.42 21.98
N SER A 107 -7.31 -5.34 22.58
CA SER A 107 -7.73 -4.17 21.83
C SER A 107 -6.56 -3.52 21.07
N ASP A 108 -5.40 -3.40 21.72
CA ASP A 108 -4.21 -2.83 21.10
C ASP A 108 -3.71 -3.70 19.94
N LEU A 109 -3.77 -5.03 20.08
CA LEU A 109 -3.41 -5.96 19.01
C LEU A 109 -4.33 -5.79 17.79
N THR A 110 -5.65 -5.74 17.99
CA THR A 110 -6.61 -5.51 16.90
C THR A 110 -6.37 -4.16 16.20
N ASN A 111 -6.09 -3.10 16.96
CA ASN A 111 -5.74 -1.80 16.37
C ASN A 111 -4.45 -1.86 15.54
N LYS A 112 -3.44 -2.62 16.00
CA LYS A 112 -2.20 -2.83 15.25
C LYS A 112 -2.42 -3.65 13.99
N GLU A 113 -3.26 -4.68 14.02
CA GLU A 113 -3.62 -5.49 12.86
C GLU A 113 -4.31 -4.65 11.77
N ILE A 114 -5.26 -3.80 12.17
CA ILE A 114 -5.89 -2.83 11.26
C ILE A 114 -4.81 -1.92 10.65
N LYS A 115 -3.90 -1.40 11.47
CA LYS A 115 -2.86 -0.49 10.97
C LYS A 115 -1.90 -1.17 10.00
N ILE A 116 -1.54 -2.43 10.25
CA ILE A 116 -0.71 -3.22 9.34
C ILE A 116 -1.42 -3.39 8.00
N SER A 117 -2.71 -3.76 8.00
CA SER A 117 -3.48 -3.93 6.77
C SER A 117 -3.61 -2.65 5.95
N GLU A 118 -3.80 -1.50 6.62
CA GLU A 118 -3.79 -0.19 5.96
C GLU A 118 -2.43 0.11 5.30
N LEU A 119 -1.34 -0.15 6.01
CA LEU A 119 0.02 0.10 5.52
C LEU A 119 0.38 -0.82 4.35
N GLU A 120 -0.02 -2.09 4.40
CA GLU A 120 0.14 -3.05 3.29
C GLU A 120 -0.61 -2.59 2.05
N THR A 121 -1.86 -2.13 2.22
CA THR A 121 -2.67 -1.58 1.11
C THR A 121 -2.00 -0.35 0.50
N ARG A 122 -1.48 0.55 1.35
CA ARG A 122 -0.78 1.75 0.89
C ARG A 122 0.52 1.42 0.15
N ASN A 123 1.31 0.47 0.64
CA ASN A 123 2.53 0.04 -0.03
C ASN A 123 2.22 -0.54 -1.41
N LYS A 124 1.19 -1.40 -1.51
CA LYS A 124 0.78 -1.96 -2.80
C LYS A 124 0.37 -0.86 -3.79
N SER A 125 -0.40 0.13 -3.34
CA SER A 125 -0.78 1.27 -4.18
C SER A 125 0.43 2.09 -4.65
N LEU A 126 1.44 2.28 -3.78
CA LEU A 126 2.67 2.97 -4.14
C LEU A 126 3.50 2.16 -5.14
N ASP A 127 3.57 0.84 -4.98
CA ASP A 127 4.26 -0.04 -5.93
C ASP A 127 3.61 0.02 -7.32
N GLU A 128 2.28 0.06 -7.39
CA GLU A 128 1.52 0.25 -8.63
C GLU A 128 1.82 1.63 -9.27
N GLU A 129 1.81 2.70 -8.49
CA GLU A 129 2.15 4.05 -8.96
C GLU A 129 3.60 4.13 -9.49
N VAL A 130 4.55 3.51 -8.78
CA VAL A 130 5.95 3.44 -9.22
C VAL A 130 6.08 2.66 -10.53
N ALA A 131 5.34 1.57 -10.70
CA ALA A 131 5.33 0.82 -11.94
C ALA A 131 4.78 1.64 -13.12
N GLU A 132 3.67 2.36 -12.91
CA GLU A 132 3.09 3.26 -13.91
C GLU A 132 4.06 4.38 -14.29
N LEU A 133 4.69 5.03 -13.31
CA LEU A 133 5.68 6.08 -13.55
C LEU A 133 6.88 5.56 -14.35
N LYS A 134 7.37 4.34 -14.10
CA LYS A 134 8.43 3.71 -14.89
C LYS A 134 8.04 3.53 -16.36
N VAL A 135 6.80 3.10 -16.62
CA VAL A 135 6.29 2.96 -18.00
C VAL A 135 6.24 4.32 -18.68
N THR A 136 5.71 5.33 -17.99
CA THR A 136 5.63 6.71 -18.50
C THR A 136 7.03 7.27 -18.83
N ILE A 137 8.01 7.10 -17.94
CA ILE A 137 9.40 7.51 -18.17
C ILE A 137 9.98 6.82 -19.41
N THR A 138 9.74 5.52 -19.56
CA THR A 138 10.22 4.75 -20.72
C THR A 138 9.62 5.27 -22.02
N ASN A 139 8.32 5.53 -22.05
CA ASN A 139 7.62 6.09 -23.21
C ASN A 139 8.12 7.50 -23.55
N LEU A 140 8.25 8.39 -22.56
CA LEU A 140 8.78 9.73 -22.76
C LEU A 140 10.22 9.70 -23.27
N THR A 141 11.05 8.79 -22.77
CA THR A 141 12.43 8.60 -23.25
C THR A 141 12.45 8.21 -24.73
N ALA A 142 11.58 7.29 -25.14
CA ALA A 142 11.45 6.89 -26.55
C ALA A 142 10.97 8.07 -27.44
N GLN A 143 10.00 8.87 -26.97
CA GLN A 143 9.54 10.06 -27.68
C GLN A 143 10.64 11.11 -27.83
N ILE A 144 11.45 11.34 -26.79
CA ILE A 144 12.60 12.25 -26.85
C ILE A 144 13.58 11.76 -27.92
N ALA A 145 13.92 10.47 -27.94
CA ALA A 145 14.84 9.91 -28.93
C ALA A 145 14.29 10.08 -30.36
N GLU A 146 13.00 9.87 -30.58
CA GLU A 146 12.36 10.06 -31.89
C GLU A 146 12.40 11.53 -32.33
N VAL A 147 12.09 12.46 -31.43
CA VAL A 147 12.17 13.90 -31.71
C VAL A 147 13.59 14.32 -32.04
N GLN A 148 14.59 13.81 -31.30
CA GLN A 148 16.01 14.06 -31.59
C GLN A 148 16.41 13.58 -32.99
N ARG A 149 15.94 12.40 -33.42
CA ARG A 149 16.18 11.89 -34.78
C ARG A 149 15.56 12.78 -35.85
N LYS A 150 14.31 13.21 -35.64
CA LYS A 150 13.63 14.13 -36.56
C LYS A 150 14.34 15.48 -36.65
N LEU A 151 14.81 16.00 -35.53
CA LEU A 151 15.58 17.24 -35.48
C LEU A 151 16.88 17.12 -36.29
N ALA A 152 17.64 16.04 -36.07
CA ALA A 152 18.88 15.79 -36.82
C ALA A 152 18.63 15.66 -38.33
N ALA A 153 17.54 15.00 -38.74
CA ALA A 153 17.15 14.92 -40.14
C ALA A 153 16.81 16.30 -40.74
N ALA A 154 16.00 17.10 -40.02
CA ALA A 154 15.65 18.44 -40.46
C ALA A 154 16.86 19.39 -40.54
N GLU A 155 17.82 19.26 -39.63
CA GLU A 155 19.09 19.98 -39.68
C GLU A 155 19.93 19.58 -40.90
N GLY A 156 19.97 18.28 -41.24
CA GLY A 156 20.60 17.76 -42.45
C GLY A 156 19.96 18.30 -43.73
N ASP A 157 18.63 18.27 -43.83
CA ASP A 157 17.88 18.81 -44.97
C ASP A 157 18.12 20.31 -45.13
N LYS A 158 18.16 21.06 -44.04
CA LYS A 158 18.50 22.48 -44.04
C LYS A 158 19.91 22.72 -44.60
N ALA A 159 20.91 21.95 -44.17
CA ALA A 159 22.28 22.07 -44.66
C ALA A 159 22.37 21.74 -46.17
N PHE A 160 21.64 20.72 -46.62
CA PHE A 160 21.52 20.39 -48.03
C PHE A 160 20.91 21.52 -48.85
N LEU A 161 19.75 22.04 -48.43
CA LEU A 161 19.06 23.16 -49.09
C LEU A 161 19.92 24.42 -49.14
N GLN A 162 20.68 24.72 -48.08
CA GLN A 162 21.62 25.84 -48.07
C GLN A 162 22.74 25.68 -49.10
N SER A 163 23.25 24.45 -49.29
CA SER A 163 24.30 24.15 -50.27
C SER A 163 23.77 24.27 -51.70
N GLU A 164 22.57 23.74 -51.93
CA GLU A 164 21.89 23.84 -53.22
C GLU A 164 21.55 25.28 -53.60
N LEU A 165 21.10 26.08 -52.63
CA LEU A 165 20.88 27.51 -52.81
C LEU A 165 22.16 28.26 -53.20
N LYS A 166 23.30 27.94 -52.57
CA LYS A 166 24.61 28.50 -52.97
C LYS A 166 25.01 28.08 -54.40
N ARG A 167 24.80 26.81 -54.76
CA ARG A 167 25.07 26.29 -56.11
C ARG A 167 24.25 27.06 -57.16
N LEU A 168 22.94 27.17 -56.94
CA LEU A 168 22.03 27.90 -57.83
C LEU A 168 22.39 29.39 -57.94
N MET A 169 22.81 30.04 -56.85
CA MET A 169 23.31 31.42 -56.90
C MET A 169 24.56 31.55 -57.77
N SER A 170 25.51 30.60 -57.67
CA SER A 170 26.71 30.57 -58.51
C SER A 170 26.36 30.37 -59.99
N GLU A 171 25.49 29.42 -60.30
CA GLU A 171 25.04 29.16 -61.68
C GLU A 171 24.29 30.36 -62.27
N LYS A 172 23.46 31.02 -61.47
CA LYS A 172 22.81 32.27 -61.87
C LYS A 172 23.84 33.35 -62.21
N ALA A 173 24.85 33.55 -61.36
CA ALA A 173 25.90 34.53 -61.61
C ALA A 173 26.72 34.22 -62.87
N GLU A 174 26.98 32.93 -63.17
CA GLU A 174 27.62 32.51 -64.41
C GLU A 174 26.76 32.77 -65.64
N LEU A 175 25.45 32.50 -65.57
CA LEU A 175 24.51 32.78 -66.65
C LEU A 175 24.41 34.28 -66.93
N GLU A 176 24.38 35.12 -65.88
CA GLU A 176 24.42 36.58 -66.01
C GLU A 176 25.71 37.05 -66.70
N ARG A 177 26.87 36.48 -66.35
CA ARG A 177 28.15 36.76 -67.04
C ARG A 177 28.09 36.39 -68.52
N LYS A 178 27.63 35.18 -68.85
CA LYS A 178 27.49 34.72 -70.25
C LYS A 178 26.53 35.61 -71.04
N LEU A 179 25.45 36.08 -70.42
CA LEU A 179 24.51 37.01 -71.05
C LEU A 179 25.18 38.35 -71.35
N ASN A 180 25.91 38.92 -70.40
CA ASN A 180 26.66 40.17 -70.59
C ASN A 180 27.73 40.02 -71.70
N ASP A 181 28.43 38.89 -71.75
CA ASP A 181 29.41 38.60 -72.80
C ASP A 181 28.73 38.50 -74.19
N LEU A 182 27.57 37.85 -74.29
CA LEU A 182 26.79 37.80 -75.52
C LEU A 182 26.31 39.18 -75.96
N GLU A 183 25.88 40.03 -75.02
CA GLU A 183 25.54 41.42 -75.31
C GLU A 183 26.75 42.19 -75.84
N ALA A 184 27.93 42.02 -75.25
CA ALA A 184 29.17 42.61 -75.73
C ALA A 184 29.57 42.10 -77.13
N ILE A 185 29.43 40.79 -77.41
CA ILE A 185 29.67 40.22 -78.74
C ILE A 185 28.68 40.79 -79.76
N ARG A 186 27.39 40.89 -79.41
CA ARG A 186 26.37 41.50 -80.26
C ARG A 186 26.71 42.96 -80.58
N ALA A 187 27.20 43.72 -79.60
CA ALA A 187 27.66 45.10 -79.81
C ALA A 187 28.85 45.15 -80.78
N ARG A 188 29.87 44.31 -80.57
CA ARG A 188 31.04 44.21 -81.49
C ARG A 188 30.62 43.81 -82.91
N TYR A 189 29.69 42.87 -83.05
CA TYR A 189 29.17 42.47 -84.35
C TYR A 189 28.44 43.62 -85.07
N LYS A 190 27.62 44.40 -84.36
CA LYS A 190 26.95 45.59 -84.92
C LYS A 190 27.98 46.59 -85.45
N LEU A 191 29.00 46.91 -84.65
CA LEU A 191 30.09 47.82 -85.06
C LEU A 191 30.82 47.29 -86.30
N LEU A 192 31.19 46.01 -86.32
CA LEU A 192 31.87 45.40 -87.46
C LEU A 192 30.99 45.42 -88.72
N LYS A 193 29.68 45.19 -88.58
CA LYS A 193 28.71 45.29 -89.68
C LYS A 193 28.64 46.71 -90.21
N GLU A 194 28.61 47.73 -89.34
CA GLU A 194 28.64 49.14 -89.74
C GLU A 194 29.94 49.52 -90.44
N GLU A 195 31.09 49.05 -89.96
CA GLU A 195 32.38 49.21 -90.63
C GLU A 195 32.43 48.55 -92.00
N LEU A 196 31.90 47.33 -92.13
CA LEU A 196 31.85 46.60 -93.40
C LEU A 196 30.95 47.34 -94.42
N ILE A 197 29.80 47.84 -93.98
CA ILE A 197 28.94 48.69 -94.81
C ILE A 197 29.67 49.97 -95.23
N ARG A 198 30.39 50.63 -94.32
CA ARG A 198 31.21 51.82 -94.65
C ARG A 198 32.33 51.51 -95.64
N LYS A 199 33.07 50.41 -95.46
CA LYS A 199 34.12 49.96 -96.39
C LYS A 199 33.55 49.63 -97.76
N LYS A 200 32.45 48.89 -97.84
CA LYS A 200 31.74 48.63 -99.11
C LYS A 200 31.29 49.90 -99.80
N ARG A 201 30.74 50.86 -99.04
CA ARG A 201 30.36 52.18 -99.56
C ARG A 201 31.57 52.95 -100.11
N LEU A 202 32.71 52.91 -99.42
CA LEU A 202 33.98 53.48 -99.86
C LEU A 202 34.52 52.81 -101.13
N GLU A 203 34.48 51.48 -101.21
CA GLU A 203 34.86 50.74 -102.41
C GLU A 203 33.94 51.06 -103.60
N TRP A 204 32.63 51.21 -103.37
CA TRP A 204 31.70 51.66 -104.40
C TRP A 204 31.99 53.09 -104.86
N MET A 205 32.38 53.99 -103.96
CA MET A 205 32.85 55.34 -104.33
C MET A 205 34.15 55.30 -105.14
N GLN A 206 35.11 54.41 -104.81
CA GLN A 206 36.37 54.27 -105.55
C GLN A 206 36.21 53.59 -106.92
N LYS A 207 35.31 52.60 -107.04
CA LYS A 207 35.07 51.86 -108.29
C LYS A 207 34.12 52.58 -109.25
N GLY A 208 33.52 53.70 -108.86
CA GLY A 208 32.72 54.57 -109.74
C GLY A 208 31.43 53.94 -110.28
N THR A 209 30.97 52.82 -109.72
CA THR A 209 29.76 52.12 -110.15
C THR A 209 28.63 52.36 -109.16
N LEU A 210 27.62 53.13 -109.57
CA LEU A 210 26.40 53.35 -108.79
C LEU A 210 25.58 52.06 -108.63
N ASN A 211 24.91 51.95 -107.48
CA ASN A 211 23.99 50.89 -107.07
C ASN A 211 23.13 50.32 -108.22
N PRO A 212 22.99 48.98 -108.37
CA PRO A 212 22.01 48.39 -109.29
C PRO A 212 20.55 48.48 -108.79
N THR A 213 20.30 49.06 -107.61
CA THR A 213 18.97 49.13 -106.97
C THR A 213 18.40 50.54 -106.80
N GLU A 214 19.08 51.58 -107.28
CA GLU A 214 18.51 52.94 -107.34
C GLU A 214 18.13 53.30 -108.79
N LYS A 215 16.90 52.95 -109.18
CA LYS A 215 16.30 53.45 -110.43
C LYS A 215 15.95 54.93 -110.26
N ARG A 216 16.33 55.77 -111.24
CA ARG A 216 15.99 57.21 -111.28
C ARG A 216 14.55 57.38 -111.79
N GLY A 217 13.81 58.35 -111.22
CA GLY A 217 12.36 58.50 -111.41
C GLY A 217 11.82 58.70 -112.84
N ALA A 218 12.68 58.91 -113.84
CA ALA A 218 12.27 59.07 -115.24
C ALA A 218 12.03 57.74 -115.98
N GLU A 219 12.36 56.59 -115.37
CA GLU A 219 12.19 55.25 -115.97
C GLU A 219 10.78 54.65 -115.75
N TYR A 220 9.87 55.39 -115.12
CA TYR A 220 8.49 54.98 -114.85
C TYR A 220 7.49 55.33 -115.97
N LEU A 221 7.93 55.85 -117.12
CA LEU A 221 7.04 56.32 -118.19
C LEU A 221 7.21 55.50 -119.48
N VAL A 222 6.69 54.26 -119.48
CA VAL A 222 6.40 53.52 -120.73
C VAL A 222 5.05 52.77 -120.59
N PRO A 223 4.19 52.73 -121.63
CA PRO A 223 2.81 52.25 -121.49
C PRO A 223 2.65 50.72 -121.57
N ARG A 224 1.94 50.19 -120.56
CA ARG A 224 1.04 49.01 -120.51
C ARG A 224 1.23 47.84 -121.49
N GLN A 225 1.47 46.64 -120.93
CA GLN A 225 0.90 45.40 -121.45
C GLN A 225 0.43 44.49 -120.30
N GLN A 226 -0.56 43.67 -120.62
CA GLN A 226 -1.69 43.24 -119.81
C GLN A 226 -1.46 41.93 -119.04
N TRP A 227 -2.00 41.90 -117.81
CA TRP A 227 -2.60 40.80 -117.04
C TRP A 227 -2.10 39.35 -117.22
N GLN A 228 -1.71 38.73 -116.10
CA GLN A 228 -2.09 37.34 -115.75
C GLN A 228 -1.83 37.07 -114.25
N THR A 229 -2.90 36.78 -113.50
CA THR A 229 -2.89 36.18 -112.15
C THR A 229 -3.02 34.67 -112.25
N PRO A 230 -2.26 33.88 -111.47
CA PRO A 230 -2.89 32.87 -110.60
C PRO A 230 -2.07 32.55 -109.31
N PRO A 231 -2.52 31.65 -108.42
CA PRO A 231 -3.74 31.64 -107.60
C PRO A 231 -3.41 31.75 -106.08
N PRO A 232 -4.39 31.98 -105.18
CA PRO A 232 -4.17 31.92 -103.73
C PRO A 232 -4.04 30.46 -103.26
N LYS A 233 -3.02 30.15 -102.45
CA LYS A 233 -2.93 28.87 -101.72
C LYS A 233 -3.61 28.99 -100.35
N SER A 234 -4.31 27.92 -100.04
CA SER A 234 -5.43 27.75 -99.12
C SER A 234 -5.17 28.07 -97.65
N THR A 235 -6.13 28.81 -97.10
CA THR A 235 -6.64 28.77 -95.73
C THR A 235 -6.77 27.33 -95.21
N TYR A 236 -6.22 27.04 -94.03
CA TYR A 236 -6.57 25.85 -93.26
C TYR A 236 -7.69 26.25 -92.28
N ASP A 237 -8.95 25.95 -92.64
CA ASP A 237 -10.06 25.95 -91.67
C ASP A 237 -10.09 24.58 -90.99
N LEU A 238 -9.56 24.52 -89.76
CA LEU A 238 -9.77 23.39 -88.86
C LEU A 238 -11.06 23.67 -88.07
N ASN A 239 -12.14 22.95 -88.36
CA ASN A 239 -13.30 22.93 -87.47
C ASN A 239 -12.96 22.06 -86.26
N VAL A 240 -12.81 22.72 -85.11
CA VAL A 240 -12.58 22.09 -83.81
C VAL A 240 -13.78 22.40 -82.92
N GLU A 241 -14.52 21.37 -82.52
CA GLU A 241 -15.52 21.49 -81.45
C GLU A 241 -14.90 21.04 -80.13
N ILE A 242 -15.20 21.80 -79.07
CA ILE A 242 -14.77 21.54 -77.70
C ILE A 242 -16.02 21.11 -76.94
N ASP A 243 -16.04 19.89 -76.41
CA ASP A 243 -17.08 19.48 -75.47
C ASP A 243 -16.85 20.15 -74.10
N SER A 244 -17.89 20.25 -73.27
CA SER A 244 -17.81 20.87 -71.94
C SER A 244 -16.91 20.12 -70.94
N GLU A 245 -16.27 19.03 -71.38
CA GLU A 245 -15.33 18.21 -70.61
C GLU A 245 -13.88 18.30 -71.13
N GLY A 246 -13.62 19.15 -72.14
CA GLY A 246 -12.28 19.56 -72.57
C GLY A 246 -11.55 18.59 -73.51
N LYS A 247 -12.25 17.66 -74.18
CA LYS A 247 -11.62 16.69 -75.09
C LYS A 247 -11.71 17.15 -76.55
N VAL A 248 -10.55 17.29 -77.21
CA VAL A 248 -10.45 17.82 -78.58
C VAL A 248 -10.55 16.69 -79.61
N ARG A 249 -11.46 16.81 -80.60
CA ARG A 249 -11.57 15.89 -81.75
C ARG A 249 -11.64 16.67 -83.07
N VAL A 250 -10.88 16.21 -84.08
CA VAL A 250 -10.87 16.77 -85.44
C VAL A 250 -11.66 15.85 -86.37
N ILE A 251 -12.66 16.38 -87.06
CA ILE A 251 -13.49 15.62 -88.01
C ILE A 251 -13.09 16.02 -89.44
N ASN A 252 -12.58 15.08 -90.23
CA ASN A 252 -12.31 15.31 -91.65
C ASN A 252 -13.61 15.19 -92.46
N PRO A 253 -13.86 16.04 -93.48
CA PRO A 253 -15.06 15.95 -94.31
C PRO A 253 -15.03 14.73 -95.25
N PRO A 254 -16.22 14.19 -95.64
CA PRO A 254 -16.32 12.92 -96.35
C PRO A 254 -15.83 13.00 -97.81
N SER A 255 -14.93 12.08 -98.19
CA SER A 255 -14.47 11.90 -99.57
C SER A 255 -15.58 11.26 -100.43
N LYS A 256 -16.02 11.96 -101.49
CA LYS A 256 -16.85 11.41 -102.58
C LYS A 256 -15.99 10.70 -103.66
N PRO A 257 -16.58 9.85 -104.53
CA PRO A 257 -16.03 8.52 -104.83
C PRO A 257 -15.48 8.31 -106.26
N ALA A 258 -14.90 7.11 -106.41
CA ALA A 258 -14.71 6.28 -107.61
C ALA A 258 -13.63 6.69 -108.63
N GLU A 259 -12.75 5.74 -108.98
CA GLU A 259 -12.77 5.12 -110.31
C GLU A 259 -11.80 3.93 -110.43
N THR A 260 -12.35 2.84 -110.93
CA THR A 260 -11.72 1.63 -111.43
C THR A 260 -10.83 1.90 -112.64
N ASN A 261 -9.69 1.21 -112.76
CA ASN A 261 -9.13 0.90 -114.08
C ASN A 261 -8.31 -0.40 -114.09
N LYS A 262 -8.76 -1.29 -114.98
CA LYS A 262 -8.14 -2.43 -115.70
C LYS A 262 -7.02 -3.24 -115.06
#